data_AF-A0A915EHP5-F1
#
_entry.id   AF-A0A915EHP5-F1
#
_cell.length_a   1.000
_cell.length_b   1.000
_cell.length_c   1.000
_cell.angle_alpha   90.00
_cell.angle_beta   90.00
_cell.angle_gamma   90.00
#
_symmetry.space_group_name_H-M   'P 1'
#
loop_
_entity.id
_entity.type
_entity.pdbx_description
1 polymer ?
#
loop_
_entity_poly.entity_id
_entity_poly.type
_entity_poly.pdbx_seq_one_letter_code
_entity_poly.pdbx_strand_id
1 'polypeptide(L)'
;MRYGRDYETDPNHFYFGDFERHNAEIATFHMDRILGYRRAVPTVGRVMNITEELRDKAERRLRKTFFVSPAKNHCFVSKCDYYCDTTHAICGAPDLKEGSVQVFLPDDTSVPRKHNKSPYRRTYSKKTQIALWQSDMRYCDWKVKTRKQYAHGRRLLDLVDLHIMDYLIINQDRHHYETFSVFGEIPSYAIHLDNGRSFGRTDIDDDDILMPLRQCCVIRPSTLFKLVSFYSGKTSLTQAFHESLSKDPAAPILAFKHYNALERRLHKIMQYILECMDKQPGGLDGMVMTEFHNNRVANPMPGEDIDATEDETETADNQAAPDPKVANPGVVNANVAGVPPAA
;
A
#
# COMPACT_ATOMS: atom_id res chain seq x y z
N MET A 1 -9.40 8.26 -11.99
CA MET A 1 -9.05 9.61 -11.49
C MET A 1 -10.18 10.23 -10.69
N ARG A 2 -9.90 10.70 -9.46
CA ARG A 2 -10.86 11.43 -8.60
C ARG A 2 -10.52 12.92 -8.55
N TYR A 3 -9.40 13.25 -7.91
CA TYR A 3 -8.88 14.62 -7.80
C TYR A 3 -7.74 14.88 -8.80
N GLY A 4 -7.37 16.16 -8.95
CA GLY A 4 -6.19 16.58 -9.71
C GLY A 4 -4.88 16.20 -9.01
N ARG A 5 -3.75 16.31 -9.73
CA ARG A 5 -2.42 15.93 -9.22
C ARG A 5 -1.96 16.75 -8.01
N ASP A 6 -2.48 17.96 -7.84
CA ASP A 6 -2.09 18.87 -6.75
C ASP A 6 -2.88 18.66 -5.46
N TYR A 7 -3.92 17.83 -5.47
CA TYR A 7 -4.69 17.53 -4.27
C TYR A 7 -3.82 16.81 -3.24
N GLU A 8 -3.92 17.22 -1.98
CA GLU A 8 -3.29 16.53 -0.85
C GLU A 8 -4.37 16.05 0.11
N THR A 9 -4.13 14.88 0.72
CA THR A 9 -4.98 14.29 1.74
C THR A 9 -5.19 15.28 2.89
N ASP A 10 -6.42 15.40 3.37
CA ASP A 10 -6.76 16.20 4.53
C ASP A 10 -5.92 15.72 5.75
N PRO A 11 -5.22 16.60 6.48
CA PRO A 11 -4.44 16.21 7.66
C PRO A 11 -5.25 15.49 8.75
N ASN A 12 -6.57 15.67 8.77
CA ASN A 12 -7.48 15.00 9.71
C ASN A 12 -7.93 13.61 9.24
N HIS A 13 -7.66 13.22 7.99
CA HIS A 13 -7.97 11.89 7.50
C HIS A 13 -6.95 10.88 8.03
N PHE A 14 -7.46 9.83 8.68
CA PHE A 14 -6.66 8.64 8.94
C PHE A 14 -6.37 7.90 7.63
N TYR A 15 -5.32 7.09 7.61
CA TYR A 15 -4.93 6.23 6.48
C TYR A 15 -6.10 5.39 5.93
N PHE A 16 -6.99 4.90 6.79
CA PHE A 16 -8.17 4.12 6.37
C PHE A 16 -9.32 4.95 5.79
N GLY A 17 -9.30 6.27 5.95
CA GLY A 17 -10.26 7.21 5.38
C GLY A 17 -9.76 7.91 4.11
N ASP A 18 -8.51 7.67 3.70
CA ASP A 18 -7.94 8.31 2.52
C ASP A 18 -8.51 7.71 1.23
N PHE A 19 -8.76 8.57 0.25
CA PHE A 19 -9.21 8.17 -1.08
C PHE A 19 -8.03 7.68 -1.91
N GLU A 20 -8.24 6.57 -2.62
CA GLU A 20 -7.24 6.09 -3.57
C GLU A 20 -7.02 7.08 -4.73
N ARG A 21 -5.76 7.12 -5.16
CA ARG A 21 -5.23 7.92 -6.26
C ARG A 21 -4.72 6.98 -7.33
N HIS A 22 -5.39 6.94 -8.48
CA HIS A 22 -4.99 6.06 -9.59
C HIS A 22 -3.57 6.36 -10.08
N ASN A 23 -3.15 7.63 -10.05
CA ASN A 23 -1.81 8.03 -10.43
C ASN A 23 -0.74 7.56 -9.43
N ALA A 24 -1.12 7.27 -8.18
CA ALA A 24 -0.21 6.68 -7.19
C ALA A 24 0.16 5.23 -7.54
N GLU A 25 -0.77 4.44 -8.09
CA GLU A 25 -0.47 3.09 -8.58
C GLU A 25 0.55 3.10 -9.72
N ILE A 26 0.32 3.97 -10.71
CA ILE A 26 1.25 4.16 -11.84
C ILE A 26 2.62 4.61 -11.32
N ALA A 27 2.63 5.63 -10.46
CA ALA A 27 3.86 6.17 -9.89
C ALA A 27 4.64 5.11 -9.11
N THR A 28 3.96 4.30 -8.31
CA THR A 28 4.62 3.29 -7.47
C THR A 28 5.20 2.15 -8.29
N PHE A 29 4.52 1.70 -9.36
CA PHE A 29 5.10 0.75 -10.30
C PHE A 29 6.43 1.26 -10.92
N HIS A 30 6.48 2.53 -11.29
CA HIS A 30 7.72 3.12 -11.80
C HIS A 30 8.78 3.29 -10.71
N MET A 31 8.40 3.61 -9.47
CA MET A 31 9.30 3.69 -8.31
C MET A 31 9.95 2.31 -8.04
N ASP A 32 9.14 1.26 -7.98
CA ASP A 32 9.58 -0.13 -7.81
C ASP A 32 10.60 -0.54 -8.89
N ARG A 33 10.33 -0.17 -10.15
CA ARG A 33 11.25 -0.40 -11.27
C ARG A 33 12.59 0.32 -11.09
N ILE A 34 12.58 1.61 -10.75
CA ILE A 34 13.83 2.38 -10.64
C ILE A 34 14.64 1.98 -9.40
N LEU A 35 14.00 1.55 -8.32
CA LEU A 35 14.65 0.97 -7.13
C LEU A 35 15.18 -0.45 -7.40
N GLY A 36 14.89 -1.03 -8.58
CA GLY A 36 15.39 -2.33 -8.99
C GLY A 36 14.69 -3.51 -8.31
N TYR A 37 13.58 -3.28 -7.62
CA TYR A 37 12.80 -4.35 -6.97
C TYR A 37 12.11 -5.22 -8.01
N ARG A 38 11.38 -4.61 -8.95
CA ARG A 38 10.64 -5.30 -10.02
C ARG A 38 9.64 -6.32 -9.47
N ARG A 39 8.96 -5.95 -8.38
CA ARG A 39 7.95 -6.76 -7.67
C ARG A 39 6.56 -6.14 -7.71
N ALA A 40 6.42 -4.93 -8.24
CA ALA A 40 5.13 -4.29 -8.51
C ALA A 40 4.51 -4.79 -9.82
N VAL A 41 3.19 -4.76 -9.88
CA VAL A 41 2.44 -5.21 -11.06
C VAL A 41 2.39 -4.12 -12.14
N PRO A 42 2.64 -4.46 -13.42
CA PRO A 42 2.60 -3.49 -14.51
C PRO A 42 1.33 -2.66 -14.55
N THR A 43 1.50 -1.34 -14.45
CA THR A 43 0.40 -0.38 -14.38
C THR A 43 0.70 0.81 -15.30
N VAL A 44 -0.29 1.23 -16.08
CA VAL A 44 -0.19 2.34 -17.06
C VAL A 44 -1.37 3.29 -16.93
N GLY A 45 -1.17 4.56 -17.26
CA GLY A 45 -2.25 5.53 -17.40
C GLY A 45 -3.03 5.35 -18.70
N ARG A 46 -4.36 5.47 -18.63
CA ARG A 46 -5.24 5.47 -19.82
C ARG A 46 -6.38 6.46 -19.65
N VAL A 47 -6.65 7.24 -20.70
CA VAL A 47 -7.86 8.05 -20.84
C VAL A 47 -8.91 7.23 -21.59
N MET A 48 -10.12 7.14 -21.04
CA MET A 48 -11.23 6.34 -21.57
C MET A 48 -12.45 7.22 -21.82
N ASN A 49 -13.22 6.92 -22.86
CA ASN A 49 -14.55 7.48 -23.05
C ASN A 49 -15.56 6.79 -22.11
N ILE A 50 -16.16 7.55 -21.19
CA ILE A 50 -17.11 7.05 -20.19
C ILE A 50 -18.33 6.39 -20.86
N THR A 51 -18.77 6.91 -22.00
CA THR A 51 -19.93 6.38 -22.71
C THR A 51 -19.57 5.11 -23.46
N GLU A 52 -18.64 5.21 -24.41
CA GLU A 52 -18.39 4.14 -25.39
C GLU A 52 -17.60 2.97 -24.79
N GLU A 53 -16.63 3.25 -23.93
CA GLU A 53 -15.71 2.24 -23.40
C GLU A 53 -16.15 1.71 -22.03
N LEU A 54 -16.84 2.52 -21.23
CA LEU A 54 -17.30 2.11 -19.89
C LEU A 54 -18.78 1.76 -19.86
N ARG A 55 -19.69 2.73 -20.05
CA ARG A 55 -21.14 2.53 -19.88
C ARG A 55 -21.70 1.47 -20.82
N ASP A 56 -21.34 1.54 -22.09
CA ASP A 56 -21.93 0.67 -23.12
C ASP A 56 -21.30 -0.73 -23.13
N LYS A 57 -20.18 -0.92 -22.42
CA LYS A 57 -19.53 -2.22 -22.16
C LYS A 57 -19.79 -2.76 -20.75
N ALA A 58 -20.38 -1.95 -19.87
CA ALA A 58 -20.63 -2.33 -18.48
C ALA A 58 -21.71 -3.41 -18.34
N GLU A 59 -21.51 -4.30 -17.37
CA GLU A 59 -22.58 -5.20 -16.93
C GLU A 59 -23.81 -4.43 -16.44
N ARG A 60 -24.97 -5.09 -16.46
CA ARG A 60 -26.27 -4.46 -16.14
C ARG A 60 -26.28 -3.76 -14.77
N ARG A 61 -25.60 -4.33 -13.77
CA ARG A 61 -25.55 -3.79 -12.40
C ARG A 61 -24.78 -2.45 -12.36
N LEU A 62 -23.63 -2.39 -13.02
CA LEU A 62 -22.80 -1.18 -13.13
C LEU A 62 -23.45 -0.13 -14.05
N ARG A 63 -23.99 -0.54 -15.21
CA ARG A 63 -24.62 0.36 -16.20
C ARG A 63 -25.76 1.21 -15.64
N LYS A 64 -26.52 0.67 -14.67
CA LYS A 64 -27.60 1.39 -13.97
C LYS A 64 -27.13 2.52 -13.05
N THR A 65 -25.83 2.61 -12.77
CA THR A 65 -25.26 3.62 -11.87
C THR A 65 -24.73 4.85 -12.60
N PHE A 66 -24.85 4.89 -13.93
CA PHE A 66 -24.45 6.04 -14.74
C PHE A 66 -25.55 7.10 -14.75
N PHE A 67 -25.16 8.37 -14.71
CA PHE A 67 -26.06 9.51 -14.76
C PHE A 67 -25.34 10.73 -15.35
N VAL A 68 -26.10 11.79 -15.61
CA VAL A 68 -25.57 13.09 -16.07
C VAL A 68 -25.70 14.09 -14.93
N SER A 69 -24.60 14.74 -14.56
CA SER A 69 -24.61 15.74 -13.49
C SER A 69 -25.37 17.02 -13.90
N PRO A 70 -25.71 17.90 -12.94
CA PRO A 70 -26.28 19.22 -13.27
C PRO A 70 -25.39 20.05 -14.21
N ALA A 71 -24.07 19.86 -14.13
CA ALA A 71 -23.07 20.48 -15.01
C ALA A 71 -22.92 19.79 -16.38
N LYS A 72 -23.80 18.83 -16.71
CA LYS A 72 -23.82 18.07 -17.97
C LYS A 72 -22.62 17.15 -18.19
N ASN A 73 -21.92 16.75 -17.13
CA ASN A 73 -20.85 15.75 -17.21
C ASN A 73 -21.42 14.34 -17.06
N HIS A 74 -20.82 13.37 -17.75
CA HIS A 74 -21.13 11.97 -17.60
C HIS A 74 -20.47 11.42 -16.33
N CYS A 75 -21.26 10.80 -15.46
CA CYS A 75 -20.83 10.30 -14.16
C CYS A 75 -21.28 8.86 -13.94
N PHE A 76 -20.62 8.16 -13.02
CA PHE A 76 -21.05 6.86 -12.52
C PHE A 76 -20.72 6.70 -11.04
N VAL A 77 -21.57 5.95 -10.31
CA VAL A 77 -21.38 5.66 -8.88
C VAL A 77 -20.63 4.34 -8.65
N SER A 78 -20.89 3.32 -9.48
CA SER A 78 -20.50 1.92 -9.20
C SER A 78 -21.15 1.39 -7.91
N LYS A 79 -20.64 0.27 -7.38
CA LYS A 79 -21.09 -0.34 -6.12
C LYS A 79 -19.88 -0.89 -5.36
N CYS A 80 -19.63 -0.32 -4.19
CA CYS A 80 -18.56 -0.69 -3.26
C CYS A 80 -18.93 -0.20 -1.85
N ASP A 81 -18.17 -0.63 -0.84
CA ASP A 81 -18.46 -0.29 0.56
C ASP A 81 -18.01 1.13 0.93
N TYR A 82 -16.93 1.63 0.30
CA TYR A 82 -16.34 2.93 0.61
C TYR A 82 -16.75 3.99 -0.41
N TYR A 83 -17.68 4.87 -0.02
CA TYR A 83 -18.04 6.08 -0.77
C TYR A 83 -18.46 5.85 -2.23
N CYS A 84 -19.07 4.69 -2.55
CA CYS A 84 -19.78 4.50 -3.81
C CYS A 84 -21.22 5.04 -3.68
N ASP A 85 -21.33 6.35 -3.55
CA ASP A 85 -22.59 7.10 -3.51
C ASP A 85 -22.61 8.25 -4.54
N THR A 86 -23.77 8.88 -4.72
CA THR A 86 -23.94 9.96 -5.71
C THR A 86 -23.05 11.18 -5.42
N THR A 87 -22.79 11.48 -4.14
CA THR A 87 -21.97 12.62 -3.72
C THR A 87 -20.51 12.44 -4.14
N HIS A 88 -20.02 11.20 -4.09
CA HIS A 88 -18.64 10.84 -4.41
C HIS A 88 -18.50 10.18 -5.79
N ALA A 89 -19.49 10.34 -6.67
CA ALA A 89 -19.49 9.76 -8.00
C ALA A 89 -18.28 10.22 -8.84
N ILE A 90 -17.86 9.35 -9.76
CA ILE A 90 -16.76 9.62 -10.67
C ILE A 90 -17.32 10.26 -11.94
N CYS A 91 -16.95 11.51 -12.21
CA CYS A 91 -17.44 12.29 -13.35
C CYS A 91 -16.32 12.63 -14.35
N GLY A 92 -16.63 12.63 -15.65
CA GLY A 92 -15.76 13.14 -16.71
C GLY A 92 -15.83 14.66 -16.87
N ALA A 93 -15.18 15.15 -17.93
CA ALA A 93 -15.22 16.55 -18.34
C ALA A 93 -15.18 16.70 -19.89
N PRO A 94 -16.31 16.54 -20.59
CA PRO A 94 -17.60 16.08 -20.07
C PRO A 94 -17.69 14.55 -19.96
N ASP A 95 -17.02 13.79 -20.84
CA ASP A 95 -17.20 12.35 -21.01
C ASP A 95 -15.89 11.54 -21.03
N LEU A 96 -14.73 12.20 -21.02
CA LEU A 96 -13.44 11.52 -20.88
C LEU A 96 -13.07 11.32 -19.41
N LYS A 97 -12.45 10.18 -19.10
CA LYS A 97 -11.93 9.87 -17.77
C LYS A 97 -10.62 9.12 -17.81
N GLU A 98 -9.61 9.71 -17.16
CA GLU A 98 -8.35 9.05 -16.89
C GLU A 98 -8.47 8.02 -15.74
N GLY A 99 -7.76 6.90 -15.85
CA GLY A 99 -7.61 5.88 -14.82
C GLY A 99 -6.25 5.18 -14.92
N SER A 100 -5.91 4.43 -13.87
CA SER A 100 -4.83 3.44 -13.91
C SER A 100 -5.38 2.14 -14.46
N VAL A 101 -4.61 1.52 -15.34
CA VAL A 101 -4.91 0.20 -15.90
C VAL A 101 -3.75 -0.71 -15.50
N GLN A 102 -4.04 -1.64 -14.60
CA GLN A 102 -3.10 -2.64 -14.12
C GLN A 102 -3.43 -3.97 -14.78
N VAL A 103 -2.40 -4.70 -15.21
CA VAL A 103 -2.61 -6.07 -15.71
C VAL A 103 -3.14 -6.96 -14.59
N PHE A 104 -4.12 -7.80 -14.89
CA PHE A 104 -4.57 -8.80 -13.93
C PHE A 104 -3.41 -9.73 -13.57
N LEU A 105 -3.34 -10.09 -12.30
CA LEU A 105 -2.54 -11.24 -11.89
C LEU A 105 -3.09 -12.51 -12.56
N PRO A 106 -2.25 -13.55 -12.75
CA PRO A 106 -2.72 -14.82 -13.27
C PRO A 106 -3.85 -15.39 -12.40
N ASP A 107 -4.70 -16.21 -13.01
CA ASP A 107 -5.82 -16.83 -12.31
C ASP A 107 -5.33 -17.65 -11.11
N ASP A 108 -6.02 -17.51 -9.98
CA ASP A 108 -5.62 -18.09 -8.70
C ASP A 108 -5.64 -19.63 -8.71
N THR A 109 -6.44 -20.24 -9.58
CA THR A 109 -6.44 -21.70 -9.78
C THR A 109 -5.14 -22.22 -10.39
N SER A 110 -4.46 -21.39 -11.19
CA SER A 110 -3.22 -21.73 -11.88
C SER A 110 -1.99 -21.23 -11.12
N VAL A 111 -2.09 -20.05 -10.50
CA VAL A 111 -1.01 -19.43 -9.73
C VAL A 111 -1.59 -18.96 -8.39
N PRO A 112 -1.73 -19.86 -7.41
CA PRO A 112 -2.34 -19.53 -6.13
C PRO A 112 -1.53 -18.50 -5.37
N ARG A 113 -2.22 -17.64 -4.63
CA ARG A 113 -1.61 -16.60 -3.79
C ARG A 113 -1.94 -16.82 -2.33
N LYS A 114 -1.01 -16.43 -1.47
CA LYS A 114 -1.19 -16.34 -0.03
C LYS A 114 -1.37 -14.88 0.36
N HIS A 115 -2.30 -14.64 1.28
CA HIS A 115 -2.53 -13.33 1.87
C HIS A 115 -1.99 -13.33 3.30
N ASN A 116 -1.00 -12.49 3.58
CA ASN A 116 -0.26 -12.53 4.84
C ASN A 116 -0.48 -11.22 5.60
N LYS A 117 -0.74 -11.31 6.90
CA LYS A 117 -0.90 -10.15 7.77
C LYS A 117 0.46 -9.51 8.03
N SER A 118 0.55 -8.19 7.87
CA SER A 118 1.77 -7.48 8.21
C SER A 118 1.98 -7.47 9.73
N PRO A 119 3.18 -7.80 10.25
CA PRO A 119 3.49 -7.62 11.68
C PRO A 119 3.53 -6.14 12.06
N TYR A 120 3.67 -5.23 11.07
CA TYR A 120 3.60 -3.79 11.24
C TYR A 120 2.23 -3.22 10.82
N ARG A 121 1.19 -4.05 10.80
CA ARG A 121 -0.18 -3.59 10.56
C ARG A 121 -0.55 -2.54 11.61
N ARG A 122 -1.10 -1.41 11.16
CA ARG A 122 -1.64 -0.35 12.03
C ARG A 122 -2.93 -0.82 12.74
N THR A 123 -3.45 -0.01 13.65
CA THR A 123 -4.62 -0.38 14.47
C THR A 123 -5.95 -0.30 13.73
N TYR A 124 -6.07 0.55 12.70
CA TYR A 124 -7.34 0.85 12.01
C TYR A 124 -8.45 1.31 12.96
N SER A 125 -8.07 2.06 14.00
CA SER A 125 -8.99 2.56 15.01
C SER A 125 -8.72 4.03 15.32
N LYS A 126 -9.80 4.83 15.35
CA LYS A 126 -9.75 6.24 15.80
C LYS A 126 -9.57 6.38 17.31
N LYS A 127 -9.80 5.33 18.09
CA LYS A 127 -9.67 5.34 19.56
C LYS A 127 -8.28 4.86 19.99
N THR A 128 -7.88 3.71 19.48
CA THR A 128 -6.58 3.10 19.77
C THR A 128 -5.69 3.35 18.57
N GLN A 129 -4.92 4.44 18.58
CA GLN A 129 -4.17 4.90 17.41
C GLN A 129 -2.72 4.42 17.38
N ILE A 130 -2.23 3.86 18.50
CA ILE A 130 -0.84 3.42 18.66
C ILE A 130 -0.84 1.89 18.76
N ALA A 131 -0.29 1.23 17.73
CA ALA A 131 0.00 -0.19 17.73
C ALA A 131 1.25 -0.49 18.58
N LEU A 132 1.43 -1.73 19.00
CA LEU A 132 2.56 -2.12 19.85
C LEU A 132 3.92 -1.82 19.21
N TRP A 133 4.05 -2.01 17.90
CA TRP A 133 5.27 -1.70 17.17
C TRP A 133 5.56 -0.20 17.06
N GLN A 134 4.57 0.68 17.24
CA GLN A 134 4.77 2.14 17.25
C GLN A 134 5.34 2.63 18.60
N SER A 135 5.12 1.88 19.68
CA SER A 135 5.57 2.27 21.03
C SER A 135 6.78 1.50 21.53
N ASP A 136 7.05 0.28 21.04
CA ASP A 136 8.18 -0.55 21.48
C ASP A 136 9.25 -0.70 20.38
N MET A 137 10.40 -0.04 20.58
CA MET A 137 11.55 -0.14 19.66
C MET A 137 12.19 -1.52 19.62
N ARG A 138 11.92 -2.41 20.59
CA ARG A 138 12.40 -3.80 20.58
C ARG A 138 11.43 -4.76 19.89
N TYR A 139 10.30 -4.27 19.39
CA TYR A 139 9.25 -5.08 18.78
C TYR A 139 9.79 -6.05 17.72
N CYS A 140 10.67 -5.59 16.83
CA CYS A 140 11.27 -6.48 15.84
C CYS A 140 12.06 -7.64 16.47
N ASP A 141 12.82 -7.38 17.53
CA ASP A 141 13.70 -8.38 18.13
C ASP A 141 12.95 -9.50 18.85
N TRP A 142 11.88 -9.17 19.60
CA TRP A 142 11.17 -10.16 20.40
C TRP A 142 9.90 -10.72 19.74
N LYS A 143 9.25 -9.97 18.83
CA LYS A 143 7.98 -10.39 18.19
C LYS A 143 8.13 -10.76 16.72
N VAL A 144 9.03 -10.12 15.96
CA VAL A 144 9.15 -10.36 14.51
C VAL A 144 10.24 -11.38 14.20
N LYS A 145 11.50 -11.11 14.56
CA LYS A 145 12.65 -11.99 14.31
C LYS A 145 12.51 -13.38 14.95
N THR A 146 11.63 -13.54 15.94
CA THR A 146 11.36 -14.80 16.64
C THR A 146 10.21 -15.61 16.01
N ARG A 147 9.41 -15.01 15.12
CA ARG A 147 8.34 -15.73 14.39
C ARG A 147 8.98 -16.60 13.31
N LYS A 148 8.58 -17.88 13.24
CA LYS A 148 9.12 -18.87 12.28
C LYS A 148 9.23 -18.34 10.84
N GLN A 149 8.16 -17.72 10.34
CA GLN A 149 8.09 -17.11 9.02
C GLN A 149 9.10 -15.98 8.72
N TYR A 150 9.62 -15.30 9.74
CA TYR A 150 10.60 -14.20 9.58
C TYR A 150 11.97 -14.55 10.15
N ALA A 151 12.09 -15.63 10.91
CA ALA A 151 13.29 -16.01 11.62
C ALA A 151 14.40 -16.48 10.67
N HIS A 152 14.03 -17.05 9.52
CA HIS A 152 14.95 -17.56 8.52
C HIS A 152 14.47 -17.21 7.11
N GLY A 153 15.39 -16.93 6.21
CA GLY A 153 15.08 -16.67 4.81
C GLY A 153 14.99 -15.19 4.44
N ARG A 154 14.21 -14.92 3.40
CA ARG A 154 14.12 -13.58 2.77
C ARG A 154 13.00 -12.69 3.30
N ARG A 155 12.01 -13.26 4.01
CA ARG A 155 10.73 -12.56 4.29
C ARG A 155 10.92 -11.28 5.12
N LEU A 156 11.83 -11.29 6.09
CA LEU A 156 12.17 -10.09 6.87
C LEU A 156 12.80 -9.00 5.99
N LEU A 157 13.69 -9.37 5.07
CA LEU A 157 14.32 -8.43 4.15
C LEU A 157 13.32 -7.89 3.11
N ASP A 158 12.38 -8.71 2.65
CA ASP A 158 11.28 -8.27 1.78
C ASP A 158 10.36 -7.26 2.48
N LEU A 159 10.07 -7.48 3.76
CA LEU A 159 9.31 -6.54 4.58
C LEU A 159 10.03 -5.19 4.71
N VAL A 160 11.35 -5.20 4.95
CA VAL A 160 12.13 -3.95 5.02
C VAL A 160 12.17 -3.24 3.66
N ASP A 161 12.41 -3.94 2.55
CA ASP A 161 12.38 -3.35 1.21
C ASP A 161 11.02 -2.71 0.89
N LEU A 162 9.93 -3.40 1.23
CA LEU A 162 8.56 -2.93 1.03
C LEU A 162 8.30 -1.66 1.85
N HIS A 163 8.71 -1.63 3.11
CA HIS A 163 8.55 -0.45 3.96
C HIS A 163 9.48 0.72 3.57
N ILE A 164 10.66 0.45 2.99
CA ILE A 164 11.49 1.51 2.37
C ILE A 164 10.74 2.14 1.19
N MET A 165 10.11 1.32 0.34
CA MET A 165 9.29 1.83 -0.77
C MET A 165 8.08 2.62 -0.23
N ASP A 166 7.33 2.04 0.70
CA ASP A 166 6.14 2.64 1.29
C ASP A 166 6.48 3.98 1.98
N TYR A 167 7.65 4.11 2.61
CA TYR A 167 8.09 5.37 3.22
C TYR A 167 8.36 6.45 2.17
N LEU A 168 9.07 6.13 1.08
CA LEU A 168 9.33 7.08 -0.01
C LEU A 168 8.01 7.62 -0.58
N ILE A 169 7.03 6.73 -0.79
CA ILE A 169 5.74 7.07 -1.39
C ILE A 169 4.68 7.47 -0.36
N ILE A 170 4.99 7.50 0.94
CA ILE A 170 4.05 7.73 2.06
C ILE A 170 2.80 6.84 2.04
N ASN A 171 2.96 5.53 1.76
CA ASN A 171 1.88 4.56 1.89
C ASN A 171 1.77 4.04 3.33
N GLN A 172 0.72 4.45 4.03
CA GLN A 172 0.46 4.05 5.42
C GLN A 172 -0.40 2.78 5.52
N ASP A 173 -0.92 2.27 4.40
CA ASP A 173 -1.99 1.27 4.38
C ASP A 173 -1.51 -0.17 4.15
N ARG A 174 -0.23 -0.45 4.45
CA ARG A 174 0.38 -1.78 4.32
C ARG A 174 -0.06 -2.74 5.42
N HIS A 175 -1.35 -3.06 5.48
CA HIS A 175 -1.92 -3.97 6.48
C HIS A 175 -1.68 -5.45 6.18
N HIS A 176 -1.52 -5.78 4.89
CA HIS A 176 -1.28 -7.12 4.39
C HIS A 176 -0.27 -7.04 3.23
N TYR A 177 0.28 -8.20 2.88
CA TYR A 177 1.03 -8.39 1.65
C TYR A 177 0.67 -9.73 1.01
N GLU A 178 0.69 -9.77 -0.31
CA GLU A 178 0.44 -10.99 -1.08
C GLU A 178 1.74 -11.65 -1.51
N THR A 179 1.73 -12.97 -1.61
CA THR A 179 2.86 -13.75 -2.15
C THR A 179 2.34 -14.85 -3.07
N PHE A 180 3.03 -15.15 -4.17
CA PHE A 180 2.73 -16.34 -4.95
C PHE A 180 3.11 -17.62 -4.19
N SER A 181 2.27 -18.64 -4.28
CA SER A 181 2.45 -19.96 -3.64
C SER A 181 2.56 -21.08 -4.69
N VAL A 182 3.22 -20.79 -5.81
CA VAL A 182 3.35 -21.71 -6.96
C VAL A 182 4.73 -22.35 -7.07
N PHE A 183 5.74 -21.83 -6.35
CA PHE A 183 7.15 -22.22 -6.53
C PHE A 183 7.61 -23.36 -5.60
N GLY A 184 6.68 -24.16 -5.07
CA GLY A 184 6.98 -25.28 -4.17
C GLY A 184 7.74 -24.82 -2.92
N GLU A 185 8.93 -25.39 -2.69
CA GLU A 185 9.78 -25.11 -1.54
C GLU A 185 10.62 -23.82 -1.67
N ILE A 186 10.61 -23.17 -2.84
CA ILE A 186 11.37 -21.94 -3.05
C ILE A 186 10.69 -20.80 -2.27
N PRO A 187 11.45 -20.03 -1.47
CA PRO A 187 10.88 -18.95 -0.69
C PRO A 187 10.23 -17.90 -1.60
N SER A 188 8.97 -17.62 -1.33
CA SER A 188 8.18 -16.61 -2.03
C SER A 188 8.62 -15.18 -1.67
N TYR A 189 8.07 -14.20 -2.38
CA TYR A 189 8.33 -12.78 -2.15
C TYR A 189 7.03 -11.99 -2.08
N ALA A 190 7.06 -10.88 -1.34
CA ALA A 190 5.94 -9.95 -1.28
C ALA A 190 5.75 -9.24 -2.63
N ILE A 191 4.55 -9.38 -3.21
CA ILE A 191 4.10 -8.64 -4.38
C ILE A 191 3.75 -7.23 -3.92
N HIS A 192 4.30 -6.21 -4.59
CA HIS A 192 4.09 -4.81 -4.21
C HIS A 192 2.77 -4.27 -4.81
N LEU A 193 1.65 -4.60 -4.16
CA LEU A 193 0.28 -4.22 -4.55
C LEU A 193 -0.28 -3.07 -3.70
N ASP A 194 -1.53 -2.66 -3.94
CA ASP A 194 -2.31 -1.73 -3.11
C ASP A 194 -1.56 -0.44 -2.75
N ASN A 195 -1.21 0.32 -3.78
CA ASN A 195 -0.46 1.57 -3.65
C ASN A 195 -1.34 2.81 -3.90
N GLY A 196 -2.65 2.64 -4.06
CA GLY A 196 -3.62 3.71 -4.30
C GLY A 196 -3.61 4.80 -3.22
N ARG A 197 -3.25 4.47 -1.98
CA ARG A 197 -3.12 5.42 -0.86
C ARG A 197 -1.73 6.05 -0.72
N SER A 198 -0.87 5.92 -1.72
CA SER A 198 0.44 6.58 -1.75
C SER A 198 0.35 8.02 -2.27
N PHE A 199 1.40 8.82 -2.07
CA PHE A 199 1.54 10.20 -2.54
C PHE A 199 0.42 11.14 -2.07
N GLY A 200 -0.12 10.93 -0.86
CA GLY A 200 -1.17 11.78 -0.30
C GLY A 200 -0.68 13.13 0.25
N ARG A 201 0.59 13.19 0.68
CA ARG A 201 1.20 14.39 1.29
C ARG A 201 2.60 14.66 0.74
N THR A 202 2.95 15.94 0.60
CA THR A 202 4.29 16.39 0.16
C THR A 202 5.10 17.07 1.27
N ASP A 203 4.42 17.54 2.30
CA ASP A 203 4.95 18.32 3.41
C ASP A 203 5.15 17.51 4.71
N ILE A 204 4.64 16.28 4.74
CA ILE A 204 4.77 15.35 5.87
C ILE A 204 5.57 14.11 5.42
N ASP A 205 6.44 13.63 6.30
CA ASP A 205 7.07 12.33 6.20
C ASP A 205 6.67 11.52 7.45
N ASP A 206 6.09 10.34 7.24
CA ASP A 206 5.65 9.50 8.34
C ASP A 206 6.73 8.48 8.71
N ASP A 207 7.55 8.83 9.69
CA ASP A 207 8.69 8.04 10.14
C ASP A 207 8.26 6.69 10.80
N ASP A 208 6.98 6.50 11.13
CA ASP A 208 6.45 5.21 11.59
C ASP A 208 6.51 4.15 10.48
N ILE A 209 6.35 4.54 9.20
CA ILE A 209 6.41 3.58 8.09
C ILE A 209 7.79 2.91 8.04
N LEU A 210 8.85 3.60 8.43
CA LEU A 210 10.22 3.10 8.38
C LEU A 210 10.63 2.31 9.65
N MET A 211 9.71 2.05 10.58
CA MET A 211 10.00 1.30 11.80
C MET A 211 10.61 -0.09 11.56
N PRO A 212 10.23 -0.87 10.53
CA PRO A 212 10.90 -2.15 10.25
C PRO A 212 12.40 -2.00 10.02
N LEU A 213 12.85 -0.97 9.27
CA LEU A 213 14.28 -0.71 9.10
C LEU A 213 14.92 -0.34 10.44
N ARG A 214 14.31 0.61 11.18
CA ARG A 214 14.88 1.18 12.41
C ARG A 214 14.94 0.19 13.58
N GLN A 215 14.00 -0.75 13.64
CA GLN A 215 13.90 -1.76 14.70
C GLN A 215 14.67 -3.02 14.33
N CYS A 216 14.55 -3.50 13.09
CA CYS A 216 15.19 -4.75 12.70
C CYS A 216 16.67 -4.56 12.37
N CYS A 217 17.05 -3.38 11.85
CA CYS A 217 18.40 -3.05 11.41
C CYS A 217 19.04 -4.12 10.53
N VAL A 218 18.27 -4.56 9.52
CA VAL A 218 18.73 -5.45 8.44
C VAL A 218 18.37 -4.81 7.10
N ILE A 219 19.21 -4.97 6.09
CA ILE A 219 18.96 -4.45 4.73
C ILE A 219 19.61 -5.35 3.69
N ARG A 220 18.96 -5.50 2.54
CA ARG A 220 19.49 -6.25 1.41
C ARG A 220 20.64 -5.46 0.73
N PRO A 221 21.77 -6.11 0.37
CA PRO A 221 22.89 -5.43 -0.28
C PRO A 221 22.48 -4.68 -1.56
N SER A 222 21.62 -5.28 -2.39
CA SER A 222 21.14 -4.64 -3.63
C SER A 222 20.34 -3.36 -3.35
N THR A 223 19.53 -3.37 -2.29
CA THR A 223 18.72 -2.22 -1.88
C THR A 223 19.62 -1.10 -1.37
N LEU A 224 20.55 -1.40 -0.46
CA LEU A 224 21.51 -0.42 0.04
C LEU A 224 22.32 0.20 -1.09
N PHE A 225 22.89 -0.62 -1.98
CA PHE A 225 23.66 -0.14 -3.13
C PHE A 225 22.83 0.80 -4.00
N LYS A 226 21.57 0.43 -4.27
CA LYS A 226 20.69 1.23 -5.11
C LYS A 226 20.35 2.58 -4.46
N LEU A 227 20.01 2.59 -3.17
CA LEU A 227 19.76 3.81 -2.43
C LEU A 227 20.99 4.73 -2.42
N VAL A 228 22.18 4.19 -2.13
CA VAL A 228 23.44 4.97 -2.10
C VAL A 228 23.74 5.55 -3.48
N SER A 229 23.47 4.80 -4.55
CA SER A 229 23.65 5.27 -5.92
C SER A 229 22.77 6.48 -6.27
N PHE A 230 21.55 6.56 -5.72
CA PHE A 230 20.68 7.72 -5.92
C PHE A 230 21.04 8.88 -5.01
N TYR A 231 21.50 8.60 -3.78
CA TYR A 231 21.83 9.62 -2.79
C TYR A 231 23.14 10.36 -3.09
N SER A 232 24.15 9.64 -3.61
CA SER A 232 25.51 10.18 -3.82
C SER A 232 26.02 10.08 -5.27
N GLY A 233 25.25 9.42 -6.15
CA GLY A 233 25.64 9.24 -7.55
C GLY A 233 25.28 10.43 -8.44
N LYS A 234 25.58 10.29 -9.73
CA LYS A 234 25.38 11.34 -10.74
C LYS A 234 23.90 11.61 -11.07
N THR A 235 23.05 10.61 -10.91
CA THR A 235 21.61 10.69 -11.22
C THR A 235 20.85 10.53 -9.93
N SER A 236 20.08 11.56 -9.55
CA SER A 236 19.26 11.51 -8.34
C SER A 236 18.07 10.56 -8.48
N LEU A 237 17.43 10.22 -7.36
CA LEU A 237 16.21 9.42 -7.34
C LEU A 237 15.13 10.04 -8.22
N THR A 238 14.86 11.33 -8.01
CA THR A 238 13.79 12.04 -8.70
C THR A 238 14.07 12.29 -10.17
N GLN A 239 15.33 12.45 -10.58
CA GLN A 239 15.68 12.55 -12.00
C GLN A 239 15.36 11.24 -12.74
N ALA A 240 15.82 10.10 -12.20
CA ALA A 240 15.51 8.79 -12.77
C ALA A 240 14.01 8.50 -12.74
N PHE A 241 13.32 8.93 -11.68
CA PHE A 241 11.90 8.74 -11.52
C PHE A 241 11.09 9.55 -12.54
N HIS A 242 11.40 10.84 -12.70
CA HIS A 242 10.76 11.70 -13.67
C HIS A 242 10.94 11.18 -15.09
N GLU A 243 12.16 10.77 -15.46
CA GLU A 243 12.42 10.17 -16.78
C GLU A 243 11.58 8.90 -17.00
N SER A 244 11.45 8.06 -15.97
CA SER A 244 10.62 6.85 -16.03
C SER A 244 9.15 7.18 -16.23
N LEU A 245 8.60 8.13 -15.45
CA LEU A 245 7.19 8.53 -15.51
C LEU A 245 6.82 9.26 -16.81
N SER A 246 7.76 9.99 -17.41
CA SER A 246 7.53 10.73 -18.66
C SER A 246 7.16 9.84 -19.85
N LYS A 247 7.42 8.53 -19.74
CA LYS A 247 7.12 7.52 -20.75
C LYS A 247 5.68 6.99 -20.64
N ASP A 248 4.97 7.29 -19.56
CA ASP A 248 3.56 6.90 -19.41
C ASP A 248 2.65 7.84 -20.24
N PRO A 249 1.65 7.31 -20.99
CA PRO A 249 0.75 8.10 -21.81
C PRO A 249 -0.09 9.15 -21.04
N ALA A 250 -0.28 8.99 -19.73
CA ALA A 250 -1.01 9.92 -18.88
C ALA A 250 -0.10 10.95 -18.17
N ALA A 251 1.14 11.10 -18.63
CA ALA A 251 2.04 12.12 -18.09
C ALA A 251 1.42 13.53 -18.22
N PRO A 252 1.54 14.39 -17.18
CA PRO A 252 2.28 14.19 -15.93
C PRO A 252 1.55 13.28 -14.91
N ILE A 253 2.28 12.33 -14.31
CA ILE A 253 1.74 11.37 -13.33
C ILE A 253 1.73 11.94 -11.90
N LEU A 254 2.74 12.71 -11.52
CA LEU A 254 2.87 13.32 -10.19
C LEU A 254 3.06 14.83 -10.31
N ALA A 255 2.53 15.58 -9.34
CA ALA A 255 2.88 16.98 -9.18
C ALA A 255 4.36 17.12 -8.75
N PHE A 256 5.07 18.11 -9.28
CA PHE A 256 6.51 18.26 -9.04
C PHE A 256 6.90 18.51 -7.58
N LYS A 257 5.98 19.00 -6.74
CA LYS A 257 6.17 19.13 -5.30
C LYS A 257 6.53 17.81 -4.60
N HIS A 258 6.14 16.65 -5.15
CA HIS A 258 6.54 15.35 -4.61
C HIS A 258 8.04 15.06 -4.76
N TYR A 259 8.74 15.69 -5.70
CA TYR A 259 10.15 15.39 -5.94
C TYR A 259 11.02 15.87 -4.77
N ASN A 260 10.80 17.09 -4.26
CA ASN A 260 11.50 17.56 -3.07
C ASN A 260 11.22 16.67 -1.84
N ALA A 261 9.98 16.18 -1.71
CA ALA A 261 9.61 15.25 -0.64
C ALA A 261 10.35 13.91 -0.75
N LEU A 262 10.49 13.35 -1.95
CA LEU A 262 11.18 12.09 -2.20
C LEU A 262 12.68 12.18 -1.84
N GLU A 263 13.37 13.25 -2.24
CA GLU A 263 14.79 13.44 -1.88
C GLU A 263 14.97 13.63 -0.38
N ARG A 264 14.07 14.37 0.28
CA ARG A 264 14.07 14.53 1.75
C ARG A 264 13.89 13.18 2.46
N ARG A 265 12.95 12.34 1.99
CA ARG A 265 12.71 10.99 2.53
C ARG A 265 13.90 10.07 2.27
N LEU A 266 14.51 10.12 1.08
CA LEU A 266 15.74 9.37 0.80
C LEU A 266 16.87 9.76 1.76
N HIS A 267 17.05 11.05 2.04
CA HIS A 267 18.03 11.51 3.03
C HIS A 267 17.76 10.93 4.43
N LYS A 268 16.51 10.93 4.90
CA LYS A 268 16.13 10.33 6.18
C LYS A 268 16.38 8.82 6.21
N ILE A 269 16.09 8.09 5.12
CA ILE A 269 16.43 6.67 5.01
C ILE A 269 17.93 6.45 5.24
N MET A 270 18.79 7.30 4.64
CA MET A 270 20.24 7.21 4.85
C MET A 270 20.65 7.48 6.30
N GLN A 271 20.03 8.46 6.96
CA GLN A 271 20.29 8.72 8.37
C GLN A 271 19.96 7.49 9.23
N TYR A 272 18.82 6.84 8.99
CA TYR A 272 18.44 5.64 9.74
C TYR A 272 19.30 4.42 9.43
N ILE A 273 19.81 4.30 8.19
CA ILE A 273 20.81 3.27 7.85
C ILE A 273 22.09 3.48 8.66
N LEU A 274 22.58 4.72 8.77
CA LEU A 274 23.75 5.05 9.58
C LEU A 274 23.50 4.77 11.07
N GLU A 275 22.34 5.16 11.61
CA GLU A 275 21.96 4.82 12.99
C GLU A 275 21.95 3.30 13.24
N CYS A 276 21.47 2.51 12.27
CA CYS A 276 21.48 1.06 12.38
C CYS A 276 22.90 0.48 12.32
N MET A 277 23.77 1.06 11.49
CA MET A 277 25.18 0.67 11.41
C MET A 277 25.87 0.89 12.76
N ASP A 278 25.63 2.02 13.43
CA ASP A 278 26.22 2.31 14.74
C ASP A 278 25.70 1.40 15.86
N LYS A 279 24.46 0.90 15.73
CA LYS A 279 23.84 0.00 16.72
C LYS A 279 24.30 -1.45 16.60
N GLN A 280 24.69 -1.89 15.40
CA GLN A 280 25.03 -3.29 15.16
C GLN A 280 26.47 -3.61 15.59
N PRO A 281 26.73 -4.67 16.38
CA PRO A 281 28.08 -5.03 16.83
C PRO A 281 29.10 -5.25 15.69
N GLY A 282 28.63 -5.63 14.49
CA GLY A 282 29.44 -5.81 13.28
C GLY A 282 29.38 -4.63 12.30
N GLY A 283 28.81 -3.48 12.70
CA GLY A 283 28.63 -2.34 11.82
C GLY A 283 27.83 -2.71 10.57
N LEU A 284 28.39 -2.40 9.41
CA LEU A 284 27.78 -2.69 8.10
C LEU A 284 27.55 -4.19 7.87
N ASP A 285 28.52 -5.03 8.25
CA ASP A 285 28.44 -6.49 8.06
C ASP A 285 27.35 -7.12 8.94
N GLY A 286 26.99 -6.47 10.05
CA GLY A 286 25.92 -6.91 10.94
C GLY A 286 24.51 -6.60 10.42
N MET A 287 24.36 -5.63 9.51
CA MET A 287 23.05 -5.24 8.96
C MET A 287 22.85 -5.65 7.50
N VAL A 288 23.91 -5.74 6.70
CA VAL A 288 23.81 -6.01 5.26
C VAL A 288 23.86 -7.52 5.01
N MET A 289 22.75 -8.09 4.54
CA MET A 289 22.64 -9.54 4.34
C MET A 289 21.69 -9.92 3.20
N THR A 290 22.01 -11.02 2.52
CA THR A 290 21.16 -11.57 1.44
C THR A 290 20.02 -12.43 1.97
N GLU A 291 20.20 -12.98 3.16
CA GLU A 291 19.25 -13.83 3.87
C GLU A 291 19.40 -13.59 5.37
N PHE A 292 18.30 -13.57 6.11
CA PHE A 292 18.31 -13.41 7.56
C PHE A 292 18.23 -14.79 8.23
N HIS A 293 18.97 -14.98 9.33
CA HIS A 293 18.98 -16.21 10.11
C HIS A 293 19.01 -15.89 11.61
N ASN A 294 18.03 -16.38 12.36
CA ASN A 294 17.97 -16.25 13.82
C ASN A 294 18.35 -17.57 14.50
N ASN A 295 19.56 -17.62 15.05
CA ASN A 295 20.10 -18.81 15.73
C ASN A 295 19.31 -19.28 16.96
N ARG A 296 18.34 -18.48 17.46
CA ARG A 296 17.47 -18.85 18.58
C ARG A 296 16.19 -19.58 18.16
N VAL A 297 15.90 -19.63 16.86
CA VAL A 297 14.72 -20.29 16.31
C VAL A 297 15.20 -21.45 15.44
N ALA A 298 14.62 -22.63 15.59
CA ALA A 298 14.97 -23.76 14.74
C ALA A 298 14.63 -23.47 13.27
N ASN A 299 15.44 -23.99 12.34
CA ASN A 299 15.12 -23.94 10.92
C ASN A 299 13.80 -24.69 10.65
N PRO A 300 12.96 -24.21 9.71
CA PRO A 300 11.78 -24.95 9.28
C PRO A 300 12.13 -26.35 8.77
N MET A 301 11.32 -27.35 9.11
CA MET A 301 11.45 -28.68 8.53
C MET A 301 11.03 -28.66 7.04
N PRO A 302 11.58 -29.53 6.18
CA PRO A 302 11.12 -29.66 4.80
C PRO A 302 9.61 -29.91 4.74
N GLY A 303 8.88 -29.08 3.99
CA GLY A 303 7.42 -29.14 3.88
C GLY A 303 6.63 -28.59 5.08
N GLU A 304 7.28 -27.99 6.09
CA GLU A 304 6.59 -27.32 7.19
C GLU A 304 5.87 -26.06 6.69
N ASP A 305 4.55 -25.99 6.92
CA ASP A 305 3.79 -24.77 6.66
C ASP A 305 4.00 -23.75 7.79
N ILE A 306 5.01 -22.91 7.62
CA ILE A 306 5.37 -21.86 8.59
C ILE A 306 4.32 -20.75 8.72
N ASP A 307 3.36 -20.68 7.79
CA ASP A 307 2.27 -19.69 7.79
C ASP A 307 1.07 -20.15 8.66
N ALA A 308 0.85 -21.46 8.81
CA ALA A 308 -0.30 -22.02 9.54
C ALA A 308 -0.30 -21.73 11.06
N THR A 309 0.85 -21.35 11.62
CA THR A 309 1.01 -21.10 13.07
C THR A 309 0.43 -19.76 13.55
N GLU A 310 -0.04 -18.90 12.66
CA GLU A 310 -0.64 -17.60 13.03
C GLU A 310 -2.05 -17.72 13.63
N ASP A 311 -2.88 -18.67 13.16
CA ASP A 311 -4.30 -18.72 13.54
C ASP A 311 -4.54 -19.21 14.98
N GLU A 312 -3.66 -20.05 15.52
CA GLU A 312 -3.87 -20.64 16.86
C GLU A 312 -3.35 -19.74 18.00
N THR A 313 -2.31 -18.92 17.77
CA THR A 313 -1.67 -18.13 18.84
C THR A 313 -2.26 -16.72 19.01
N GLU A 314 -2.98 -16.17 18.02
CA GLU A 314 -3.60 -14.84 18.12
C GLU A 314 -4.99 -14.84 18.78
N THR A 315 -5.65 -15.99 18.96
CA THR A 315 -6.96 -16.06 19.66
C THR A 315 -6.87 -15.64 21.14
N ALA A 316 -5.69 -15.69 21.75
CA ALA A 316 -5.45 -15.25 23.12
C ALA A 316 -5.15 -13.73 23.24
N ASP A 317 -4.53 -13.11 22.22
CA ASP A 317 -4.07 -11.71 22.28
C ASP A 317 -5.08 -10.70 21.68
N ASN A 318 -6.10 -11.15 20.92
CA ASN A 318 -7.03 -10.28 20.18
C ASN A 318 -8.47 -10.20 20.73
N GLN A 319 -8.72 -10.33 22.04
CA GLN A 319 -10.03 -10.00 22.61
C GLN A 319 -10.40 -8.49 22.57
N ALA A 320 -9.72 -7.68 21.75
CA ALA A 320 -9.97 -6.24 21.64
C ALA A 320 -10.06 -5.75 20.18
N ALA A 321 -10.92 -6.36 19.35
CA ALA A 321 -11.79 -5.67 18.39
C ALA A 321 -12.53 -6.70 17.52
N PRO A 322 -13.87 -6.66 17.40
CA PRO A 322 -14.53 -7.40 16.35
C PRO A 322 -14.16 -6.80 14.98
N ASP A 323 -13.91 -7.66 13.99
CA ASP A 323 -13.94 -7.30 12.58
C ASP A 323 -15.18 -6.44 12.29
N PRO A 324 -15.09 -5.40 11.44
CA PRO A 324 -16.25 -4.64 11.04
C PRO A 324 -17.13 -5.51 10.11
N LYS A 325 -17.88 -6.45 10.68
CA LYS A 325 -19.14 -6.89 10.09
C LYS A 325 -20.09 -5.69 10.18
N VAL A 326 -20.33 -5.08 9.03
CA VAL A 326 -21.22 -3.94 8.86
C VAL A 326 -22.60 -4.27 9.44
N ALA A 327 -22.98 -3.53 10.47
CA ALA A 327 -24.35 -3.51 10.96
C ALA A 327 -25.25 -2.97 9.84
N ASN A 328 -26.19 -3.80 9.41
CA ASN A 328 -27.27 -3.43 8.50
C ASN A 328 -28.10 -2.34 9.17
N PRO A 329 -28.22 -1.11 8.64
CA PRO A 329 -29.19 -0.17 9.18
C PRO A 329 -30.58 -0.67 8.77
N GLY A 330 -31.29 -1.19 9.77
CA GLY A 330 -32.68 -1.60 9.64
C GLY A 330 -33.52 -0.49 9.04
N VAL A 331 -34.40 -0.91 8.13
CA VAL A 331 -35.50 -0.14 7.55
C VAL A 331 -36.28 0.53 8.68
N VAL A 332 -36.15 1.84 8.82
CA VAL A 332 -37.07 2.64 9.63
C VAL A 332 -38.30 2.91 8.77
N ASN A 333 -39.36 2.13 9.00
CA ASN A 333 -40.69 2.40 8.48
C ASN A 333 -41.20 3.71 9.08
N ALA A 334 -41.21 4.79 8.30
CA ALA A 334 -41.95 6.00 8.62
C ALA A 334 -43.44 5.77 8.31
N ASN A 335 -44.20 5.36 9.34
CA ASN A 335 -45.66 5.48 9.34
C ASN A 335 -46.03 6.97 9.38
N VAL A 336 -46.40 7.54 8.24
CA VAL A 336 -47.07 8.84 8.18
C VAL A 336 -48.56 8.58 8.40
N ALA A 337 -49.01 8.76 9.64
CA ALA A 337 -50.42 8.84 9.97
C ALA A 337 -50.96 10.21 9.57
N GLY A 338 -52.03 10.20 8.76
CA GLY A 338 -52.68 11.39 8.24
C GLY A 338 -53.37 12.23 9.30
N VAL A 339 -53.41 13.54 9.04
CA VAL A 339 -54.30 14.49 9.69
C VAL A 339 -55.25 15.02 8.60
N PRO A 340 -56.58 15.00 8.80
CA PRO A 340 -57.57 15.36 7.77
C PRO A 340 -57.77 16.88 7.65
N PRO A 341 -58.41 17.36 6.56
CA PRO A 341 -58.67 18.78 6.37
C PRO A 341 -59.99 19.19 7.04
N ALA A 342 -60.03 20.40 7.60
CA ALA A 342 -61.29 21.09 7.89
C ALA A 342 -61.11 22.62 7.85
N ALA A 343 -62.04 23.24 7.10
CA ALA A 343 -62.41 24.66 6.97
C ALA A 343 -61.45 25.59 6.22
#